data_AF-A0A950L7D9-F1
#
_entry.id   AF-A0A950L7D9-F1
#
_cell.length_a   1.000
_cell.length_b   1.000
_cell.length_c   1.000
_cell.angle_alpha   90.00
_cell.angle_beta   90.00
_cell.angle_gamma   90.00
#
_symmetry.space_group_name_H-M   'P 1'
#
loop_
_entity.id
_entity.type
_entity.pdbx_description
1 polymer ?
#
loop_
_entity_poly.entity_id
_entity_poly.type
_entity_poly.pdbx_seq_one_letter_code
_entity_poly.pdbx_strand_id
1 'polypeptide(L)'
;MMVLLIDLFGYLSIVLHGLTILAQSVSLGGVLFLVLLARPFAPRLGEPGRLILRGTTRAAFWSAIALIACEAATIALQSAVLVGTVDLSLASALGANFAIAGMVKIAAAALVAVLLFARAGEAPSIPLLALAAVQLAAATLTTHAAARLDDRLPLLIVEFLHQLGAAIWIGGIPCFV
;
A
#
# COMPACT_ATOMS: atom_id res chain seq x y z
N MET A 1 -0.27 23.40 -25.75
CA MET A 1 0.85 22.73 -25.04
C MET A 1 0.56 22.55 -23.55
N MET A 2 0.15 23.62 -22.82
CA MET A 2 -0.19 23.50 -21.39
C MET A 2 -1.41 22.59 -21.09
N VAL A 3 -2.47 22.66 -21.90
CA VAL A 3 -3.67 21.80 -21.74
C VAL A 3 -3.30 20.32 -21.85
N LEU A 4 -2.51 19.93 -22.87
CA LEU A 4 -2.04 18.55 -23.05
C LEU A 4 -1.19 18.04 -21.87
N LEU A 5 -0.34 18.90 -21.30
CA LEU A 5 0.46 18.54 -20.13
C LEU A 5 -0.43 18.33 -18.89
N ILE A 6 -1.40 19.21 -18.66
CA ILE A 6 -2.37 19.09 -17.56
C ILE A 6 -3.18 17.81 -17.70
N ASP A 7 -3.66 17.50 -18.90
CA ASP A 7 -4.42 16.27 -19.19
C ASP A 7 -3.55 15.02 -18.97
N LEU A 8 -2.29 15.05 -19.41
CA LEU A 8 -1.34 13.96 -19.20
C LEU A 8 -1.04 13.73 -17.73
N PHE A 9 -0.82 14.79 -16.95
CA PHE A 9 -0.60 14.70 -15.51
C PHE A 9 -1.83 14.17 -14.78
N GLY A 10 -3.02 14.65 -15.16
CA GLY A 10 -4.29 14.17 -14.61
C GLY A 10 -4.48 12.68 -14.90
N TYR A 11 -4.30 12.25 -16.15
CA TYR A 11 -4.39 10.85 -16.54
C TYR A 11 -3.39 9.96 -15.80
N LEU A 12 -2.11 10.36 -15.78
CA LEU A 12 -1.05 9.61 -15.10
C LEU A 12 -1.32 9.50 -13.60
N SER A 13 -1.83 10.55 -12.97
CA SER A 13 -2.20 10.53 -11.55
C SER A 13 -3.28 9.49 -11.25
N ILE A 14 -4.30 9.37 -12.11
CA ILE A 14 -5.36 8.36 -11.97
C ILE A 14 -4.79 6.95 -12.13
N VAL A 15 -3.96 6.72 -13.15
CA VAL A 15 -3.34 5.40 -13.39
C VAL A 15 -2.44 5.01 -12.22
N LEU A 16 -1.56 5.90 -11.76
CA LEU A 16 -0.70 5.66 -10.60
C LEU A 16 -1.52 5.42 -9.34
N HIS A 17 -2.60 6.15 -9.12
CA HIS A 17 -3.48 5.94 -7.99
C HIS A 17 -4.12 4.54 -8.01
N GLY A 18 -4.62 4.10 -9.17
CA GLY A 18 -5.16 2.75 -9.34
C GLY A 18 -4.12 1.66 -9.07
N LEU A 19 -2.91 1.81 -9.61
CA LEU A 19 -1.79 0.88 -9.36
C LEU A 19 -1.39 0.88 -7.88
N THR A 20 -1.39 2.04 -7.23
CA THR A 20 -1.09 2.18 -5.80
C THR A 20 -2.11 1.44 -4.95
N ILE A 21 -3.41 1.64 -5.19
CA ILE A 21 -4.48 0.94 -4.47
C ILE A 21 -4.39 -0.57 -4.71
N LEU A 22 -4.13 -1.00 -5.94
CA LEU A 22 -3.95 -2.42 -6.26
C LEU A 22 -2.77 -3.03 -5.49
N ALA A 23 -1.58 -2.43 -5.60
CA ALA A 23 -0.38 -2.91 -4.92
C ALA A 23 -0.55 -2.90 -3.40
N GLN A 24 -1.15 -1.84 -2.84
CA GLN A 24 -1.49 -1.75 -1.42
C GLN A 24 -2.45 -2.85 -0.98
N SER A 25 -3.52 -3.07 -1.75
CA SER A 25 -4.54 -4.08 -1.42
C SER A 25 -3.92 -5.48 -1.43
N VAL A 26 -3.13 -5.82 -2.45
CA VAL A 26 -2.46 -7.12 -2.55
C VAL A 26 -1.38 -7.29 -1.48
N SER A 27 -0.66 -6.23 -1.12
CA SER A 27 0.34 -6.27 -0.04
C SER A 27 -0.30 -6.53 1.32
N LEU A 28 -1.35 -5.75 1.66
CA LEU A 28 -2.12 -5.92 2.90
C LEU A 28 -2.80 -7.30 2.95
N GLY A 29 -3.51 -7.66 1.88
CA GLY A 29 -4.20 -8.94 1.76
C GLY A 29 -3.23 -10.12 1.85
N GLY A 30 -2.11 -10.05 1.14
CA GLY A 30 -1.05 -11.06 1.19
C GLY A 30 -0.45 -11.24 2.58
N VAL A 31 -0.19 -10.16 3.32
CA VAL A 31 0.27 -10.24 4.71
C VAL A 31 -0.78 -10.89 5.62
N LEU A 32 -2.04 -10.46 5.51
CA LEU A 32 -3.14 -11.00 6.31
C LEU A 32 -3.35 -12.50 6.02
N PHE A 33 -3.37 -12.89 4.75
CA PHE A 33 -3.48 -14.28 4.33
C PHE A 33 -2.28 -15.11 4.77
N LEU A 34 -1.07 -14.56 4.66
CA LEU A 34 0.14 -15.25 5.12
C LEU A 34 0.06 -15.58 6.60
N VAL A 35 -0.28 -14.58 7.41
CA VAL A 35 -0.26 -14.69 8.87
C VAL A 35 -1.46 -15.47 9.41
N LEU A 36 -2.66 -15.22 8.89
CA LEU A 36 -3.91 -15.74 9.45
C LEU A 36 -4.40 -17.04 8.79
N LEU A 37 -3.93 -17.36 7.57
CA LEU A 37 -4.39 -18.53 6.82
C LEU A 37 -3.24 -19.45 6.41
N ALA A 38 -2.32 -18.99 5.56
CA ALA A 38 -1.31 -19.86 4.96
C ALA A 38 -0.41 -20.51 6.02
N ARG A 39 0.12 -19.74 6.98
CA ARG A 39 0.96 -20.26 8.06
C ARG A 39 0.26 -21.27 8.98
N PRO A 40 -0.90 -20.97 9.61
CA PRO A 40 -1.53 -21.89 10.55
C PRO A 40 -2.04 -23.18 9.89
N PHE A 41 -2.43 -23.14 8.61
CA PHE A 41 -3.00 -24.29 7.93
C PHE A 41 -2.01 -25.08 7.06
N ALA A 42 -0.86 -24.50 6.66
CA ALA A 42 0.12 -25.19 5.81
C ALA A 42 0.57 -26.55 6.37
N PRO A 43 0.87 -26.72 7.67
CA PRO A 43 1.29 -28.03 8.21
C PRO A 43 0.23 -29.13 8.05
N ARG A 44 -1.07 -28.76 8.08
CA ARG A 44 -2.19 -29.71 7.95
C ARG A 44 -2.43 -30.16 6.50
N LEU A 45 -1.94 -29.37 5.54
CA LEU A 45 -2.15 -29.59 4.10
C LEU A 45 -0.96 -30.26 3.42
N GLY A 46 0.16 -30.48 4.12
CA GLY A 46 1.34 -31.13 3.55
C GLY A 46 2.00 -30.33 2.43
N GLU A 47 2.21 -30.96 1.27
CA GLU A 47 2.88 -30.34 0.11
C GLU A 47 2.09 -29.16 -0.48
N PRO A 48 0.77 -29.27 -0.73
CA PRO A 48 -0.07 -28.13 -1.12
C PRO A 48 0.03 -26.95 -0.17
N GLY A 49 0.10 -27.20 1.14
CA GLY A 49 0.28 -26.16 2.16
C GLY A 49 1.56 -25.36 1.98
N ARG A 50 2.67 -26.03 1.62
CA ARG A 50 3.96 -25.36 1.35
C ARG A 50 3.91 -24.52 0.07
N LEU A 51 3.20 -24.98 -0.95
CA LEU A 51 3.01 -24.21 -2.19
C LEU A 51 2.21 -22.93 -1.93
N ILE A 52 1.09 -23.03 -1.19
CA ILE A 52 0.27 -21.88 -0.80
C ILE A 52 1.10 -20.89 0.02
N LEU A 53 1.88 -21.36 1.00
CA LEU A 53 2.75 -20.52 1.81
C LEU A 53 3.75 -19.73 0.95
N ARG A 54 4.39 -20.40 -0.02
CA ARG A 54 5.34 -19.78 -0.96
C ARG A 54 4.65 -18.78 -1.89
N GLY A 55 3.51 -19.15 -2.47
CA GLY A 55 2.71 -18.29 -3.34
C GLY A 55 2.26 -17.01 -2.62
N THR A 56 1.67 -17.16 -1.43
CA THR A 56 1.24 -16.06 -0.57
C THR A 56 2.41 -15.14 -0.19
N THR A 57 3.54 -15.70 0.22
CA THR A 57 4.76 -14.93 0.54
C THR A 57 5.25 -14.14 -0.68
N ARG A 58 5.26 -14.77 -1.85
CA ARG A 58 5.70 -14.15 -3.10
C ARG A 58 4.76 -13.02 -3.55
N ALA A 59 3.46 -13.23 -3.46
CA ALA A 59 2.45 -12.21 -3.76
C ALA A 59 2.59 -11.00 -2.84
N ALA A 60 2.70 -11.21 -1.52
CA ALA A 60 2.91 -10.13 -0.55
C ALA A 60 4.24 -9.38 -0.78
N PHE A 61 5.32 -10.11 -1.08
CA PHE A 61 6.62 -9.51 -1.37
C PHE A 61 6.58 -8.62 -2.62
N TRP A 62 6.14 -9.14 -3.76
CA TRP A 62 6.15 -8.38 -5.01
C TRP A 62 5.16 -7.22 -5.01
N SER A 63 4.02 -7.36 -4.34
CA SER A 63 3.09 -6.24 -4.18
C SER A 63 3.64 -5.14 -3.26
N ALA A 64 4.41 -5.50 -2.22
CA ALA A 64 5.14 -4.51 -1.43
C ALA A 64 6.18 -3.76 -2.26
N ILE A 65 6.94 -4.46 -3.13
CA ILE A 65 7.86 -3.81 -4.08
C ILE A 65 7.13 -2.90 -5.07
N ALA A 66 6.02 -3.37 -5.64
CA ALA A 66 5.19 -2.57 -6.54
C ALA A 66 4.66 -1.31 -5.84
N LEU A 67 4.25 -1.42 -4.58
CA LEU A 67 3.77 -0.28 -3.80
C LEU A 67 4.88 0.76 -3.58
N ILE A 68 6.11 0.34 -3.26
CA ILE A 68 7.26 1.25 -3.12
C ILE A 68 7.45 2.06 -4.41
N ALA A 69 7.43 1.39 -5.57
CA ALA A 69 7.60 2.05 -6.85
C ALA A 69 6.44 3.03 -7.16
N CYS A 70 5.19 2.62 -6.90
CA CYS A 70 4.02 3.45 -7.15
C CYS A 70 3.96 4.68 -6.25
N GLU A 71 4.29 4.54 -4.96
CA GLU A 71 4.36 5.66 -4.02
C GLU A 71 5.50 6.61 -4.37
N ALA A 72 6.68 6.10 -4.71
CA ALA A 72 7.80 6.93 -5.13
C ALA A 72 7.44 7.75 -6.38
N ALA A 73 6.79 7.12 -7.37
CA ALA A 73 6.30 7.80 -8.56
C ALA A 73 5.22 8.85 -8.23
N THR A 74 4.30 8.53 -7.31
CA THR A 74 3.25 9.46 -6.86
C THR A 74 3.83 10.68 -6.17
N ILE A 75 4.76 10.49 -5.24
CA ILE A 75 5.45 11.60 -4.53
C ILE A 75 6.21 12.46 -5.53
N ALA A 76 6.96 11.84 -6.45
CA ALA A 76 7.73 12.57 -7.46
C ALA A 76 6.81 13.39 -8.37
N LEU A 77 5.72 12.79 -8.85
CA LEU A 77 4.74 13.44 -9.71
C LEU A 77 4.07 14.62 -9.02
N GLN A 78 3.51 14.41 -7.83
CA GLN A 78 2.80 15.45 -7.08
C GLN A 78 3.75 16.57 -6.65
N SER A 79 4.98 16.24 -6.25
CA SER A 79 5.99 17.25 -5.91
C SER A 79 6.39 18.07 -7.14
N ALA A 80 6.59 17.44 -8.30
CA ALA A 80 6.91 18.15 -9.53
C ALA A 80 5.79 19.11 -9.94
N VAL A 81 4.52 18.70 -9.80
CA VAL A 81 3.36 19.57 -10.04
C VAL A 81 3.37 20.76 -9.08
N LEU A 82 3.55 20.55 -7.77
CA LEU A 82 3.55 21.64 -6.80
C LEU A 82 4.69 22.64 -7.01
N VAL A 83 5.91 22.16 -7.26
CA VAL A 83 7.07 23.01 -7.56
C VAL A 83 6.84 23.78 -8.85
N GLY A 84 6.32 23.12 -9.89
CA GLY A 84 6.12 23.73 -11.21
C GLY A 84 4.90 24.65 -11.34
N THR A 85 3.94 24.61 -10.41
CA THR A 85 2.67 25.37 -10.53
C THR A 85 2.42 26.35 -9.39
N VAL A 86 2.92 26.06 -8.18
CA VAL A 86 2.66 26.86 -6.96
C VAL A 86 3.93 27.57 -6.47
N ASP A 87 5.04 27.48 -7.23
CA ASP A 87 6.36 28.06 -6.92
C ASP A 87 6.86 27.70 -5.50
N LEU A 88 6.49 26.50 -5.05
CA LEU A 88 6.94 25.95 -3.77
C LEU A 88 8.34 25.37 -3.92
N SER A 89 9.15 25.48 -2.86
CA SER A 89 10.43 24.75 -2.82
C SER A 89 10.20 23.23 -2.79
N LEU A 90 11.13 22.45 -3.32
CA LEU A 90 11.07 20.98 -3.24
C LEU A 90 10.98 20.49 -1.79
N ALA A 91 11.68 21.15 -0.86
CA ALA A 91 11.62 20.81 0.56
C ALA A 91 10.21 21.00 1.13
N SER A 92 9.51 22.07 0.73
CA SER A 92 8.12 22.32 1.12
C SER A 92 7.17 21.28 0.52
N ALA A 93 7.39 20.88 -0.73
CA ALA A 93 6.59 19.83 -1.37
C ALA A 93 6.76 18.46 -0.67
N LEU A 94 8.00 18.09 -0.32
CA LEU A 94 8.29 16.84 0.40
C LEU A 94 7.83 16.86 1.87
N GLY A 95 7.65 18.04 2.45
CA GLY A 95 7.07 18.23 3.78
C GLY A 95 5.54 18.22 3.81
N ALA A 96 4.87 18.14 2.66
CA ALA A 96 3.41 18.10 2.61
C ALA A 96 2.86 16.75 3.09
N ASN A 97 1.62 16.75 3.59
CA ASN A 97 0.98 15.55 4.16
C ASN A 97 0.95 14.35 3.20
N PHE A 98 0.75 14.57 1.89
CA PHE A 98 0.76 13.49 0.91
C PHE A 98 2.16 12.83 0.82
N ALA A 99 3.22 13.65 0.81
CA ALA A 99 4.59 13.17 0.66
C ALA A 99 5.04 12.43 1.92
N ILE A 100 4.73 12.97 3.10
CA ILE A 100 4.99 12.30 4.38
C ILE A 100 4.26 10.96 4.45
N ALA A 101 2.96 10.92 4.13
CA ALA A 101 2.20 9.68 4.14
C ALA A 101 2.73 8.65 3.12
N GLY A 102 3.08 9.09 1.91
CA GLY A 102 3.71 8.23 0.90
C GLY A 102 5.06 7.67 1.36
N MET A 103 5.91 8.49 2.00
CA MET A 103 7.18 8.04 2.58
C MET A 103 6.97 7.02 3.71
N VAL A 104 5.95 7.20 4.55
CA VAL A 104 5.57 6.21 5.58
C VAL A 104 5.15 4.89 4.95
N LYS A 105 4.34 4.93 3.88
CA LYS A 105 3.93 3.73 3.13
C LYS A 105 5.12 3.04 2.48
N ILE A 106 6.05 3.79 1.88
CA ILE A 106 7.30 3.26 1.31
C ILE A 106 8.11 2.56 2.40
N ALA A 107 8.32 3.21 3.55
CA ALA A 107 9.10 2.64 4.64
C ALA A 107 8.46 1.34 5.18
N ALA A 108 7.13 1.34 5.38
CA ALA A 108 6.40 0.16 5.83
C ALA A 108 6.50 -0.99 4.82
N ALA A 109 6.28 -0.71 3.53
CA ALA A 109 6.37 -1.69 2.45
C ALA A 109 7.80 -2.22 2.29
N ALA A 110 8.82 -1.37 2.42
CA ALA A 110 10.22 -1.79 2.37
C ALA A 110 10.57 -2.74 3.52
N LEU A 111 10.10 -2.45 4.74
CA LEU A 111 10.30 -3.34 5.88
C LEU A 111 9.57 -4.68 5.71
N VAL A 112 8.35 -4.67 5.16
CA VAL A 112 7.64 -5.91 4.78
C VAL A 112 8.45 -6.70 3.76
N ALA A 113 8.92 -6.06 2.70
CA ALA A 113 9.72 -6.70 1.66
C ALA A 113 11.03 -7.29 2.22
N VAL A 114 11.74 -6.57 3.08
CA VAL A 114 12.96 -7.04 3.74
C VAL A 114 12.67 -8.25 4.64
N LEU A 115 11.60 -8.21 5.45
CA LEU A 115 11.23 -9.33 6.31
C LEU A 115 10.88 -10.58 5.49
N LEU A 116 10.07 -10.42 4.45
CA LEU A 116 9.68 -11.53 3.56
C LEU A 116 10.84 -12.02 2.70
N PHE A 117 11.78 -11.17 2.30
CA PHE A 117 12.98 -11.62 1.59
C PHE A 117 13.91 -12.42 2.51
N ALA A 118 14.18 -11.91 3.73
CA ALA A 118 15.13 -12.52 4.65
C ALA A 118 14.61 -13.79 5.33
N ARG A 119 13.29 -13.91 5.53
CA ARG A 119 12.68 -15.00 6.31
C ARG A 119 11.56 -15.73 5.56
N ALA A 120 11.20 -15.30 4.35
CA ALA A 120 10.15 -15.91 3.54
C ALA A 120 8.87 -16.16 4.36
N GLY A 121 8.35 -17.38 4.30
CA GLY A 121 7.16 -17.82 5.03
C GLY A 121 7.31 -17.77 6.55
N GLU A 122 8.52 -17.62 7.10
CA GLU A 122 8.83 -17.62 8.54
C GLU A 122 8.98 -16.20 9.13
N ALA A 123 8.82 -15.15 8.33
CA ALA A 123 8.90 -13.76 8.82
C ALA A 123 7.98 -13.52 10.05
N PRO A 124 8.40 -12.82 11.09
CA PRO A 124 7.63 -12.73 12.34
C PRO A 124 6.26 -12.08 12.10
N SER A 125 5.19 -12.71 12.58
CA SER A 125 3.80 -12.29 12.32
C SER A 125 3.47 -10.90 12.88
N ILE A 126 3.91 -10.59 14.11
CA ILE A 126 3.59 -9.33 14.77
C ILE A 126 4.15 -8.12 14.00
N PRO A 127 5.45 -8.08 13.61
CA PRO A 127 5.97 -7.00 12.77
C PRO A 127 5.24 -6.86 11.43
N LEU A 128 4.91 -7.96 10.75
CA LEU A 128 4.18 -7.90 9.49
C LEU A 128 2.79 -7.26 9.67
N LEU A 129 2.03 -7.69 10.68
CA LEU A 129 0.71 -7.12 10.99
C LEU A 129 0.80 -5.66 11.40
N ALA A 130 1.81 -5.28 12.19
CA ALA A 130 2.03 -3.90 12.60
C ALA A 130 2.35 -2.99 11.40
N LEU A 131 3.21 -3.44 10.49
CA LEU A 131 3.54 -2.70 9.27
C LEU A 131 2.33 -2.59 8.33
N ALA A 132 1.53 -3.65 8.21
CA ALA A 132 0.27 -3.61 7.49
C ALA A 132 -0.71 -2.58 8.09
N ALA A 133 -0.82 -2.53 9.42
CA ALA A 133 -1.66 -1.54 10.10
C ALA A 133 -1.15 -0.11 9.88
N VAL A 134 0.17 0.12 9.91
CA VAL A 134 0.78 1.43 9.59
C VAL A 134 0.47 1.84 8.16
N GLN A 135 0.63 0.93 7.19
CA GLN A 135 0.34 1.20 5.78
C GLN A 135 -1.13 1.54 5.56
N LEU A 136 -2.04 0.80 6.19
CA LEU A 136 -3.48 1.05 6.12
C LEU A 136 -3.84 2.41 6.76
N ALA A 137 -3.33 2.70 7.96
CA ALA A 137 -3.57 3.97 8.64
C ALA A 137 -3.06 5.17 7.82
N ALA A 138 -1.84 5.07 7.26
CA ALA A 138 -1.30 6.10 6.37
C ALA A 138 -2.18 6.30 5.13
N ALA A 139 -2.67 5.23 4.51
CA ALA A 139 -3.58 5.32 3.37
C ALA A 139 -4.92 5.96 3.74
N THR A 140 -5.51 5.58 4.87
CA THR A 140 -6.77 6.16 5.37
C THR A 140 -6.62 7.67 5.61
N LEU A 141 -5.49 8.10 6.17
CA LEU A 141 -5.19 9.51 6.42
C LEU A 141 -4.91 10.35 5.16
N THR A 142 -4.75 9.71 4.00
CA THR A 142 -4.62 10.41 2.69
C THR A 142 -5.93 10.55 1.92
N THR A 143 -7.04 10.04 2.48
CA THR A 143 -8.34 10.09 1.81
C THR A 143 -9.07 11.41 2.01
N HIS A 144 -10.12 11.64 1.23
CA HIS A 144 -11.01 12.80 1.42
C HIS A 144 -11.63 12.86 2.82
N ALA A 145 -11.83 11.71 3.49
CA ALA A 145 -12.32 11.67 4.87
C ALA A 145 -11.38 12.42 5.83
N ALA A 146 -10.07 12.38 5.61
CA ALA A 146 -9.09 13.03 6.48
C ALA A 146 -9.13 14.56 6.41
N ALA A 147 -9.59 15.12 5.29
CA ALA A 147 -9.67 16.56 5.03
C ALA A 147 -11.03 17.17 5.40
N ARG A 148 -12.03 16.36 5.74
CA ARG A 148 -13.36 16.82 6.16
C ARG A 148 -13.29 17.53 7.52
N LEU A 149 -14.03 18.64 7.65
CA LEU A 149 -14.19 19.36 8.91
C LEU A 149 -15.26 18.70 9.80
N ASP A 150 -16.40 18.35 9.19
CA ASP A 150 -17.53 17.68 9.85
C ASP A 150 -17.47 16.16 9.63
N ASP A 151 -17.97 15.39 10.60
CA ASP A 151 -18.08 13.93 10.55
C ASP A 151 -16.76 13.20 10.21
N ARG A 152 -15.61 13.84 10.46
CA ARG A 152 -14.29 13.35 10.10
C ARG A 152 -14.01 11.95 10.66
N LEU A 153 -14.26 11.76 11.96
CA LEU A 153 -13.98 10.49 12.63
C LEU A 153 -14.81 9.32 12.09
N PRO A 154 -16.15 9.41 12.01
CA PRO A 154 -16.93 8.31 11.44
C PRO A 154 -16.55 8.02 9.98
N LEU A 155 -16.25 9.04 9.16
CA LEU A 155 -15.79 8.83 7.78
C LEU A 155 -14.43 8.13 7.71
N LEU A 156 -13.48 8.47 8.59
CA LEU A 156 -12.19 7.79 8.66
C LEU A 156 -12.35 6.31 9.06
N ILE A 157 -13.26 6.00 9.99
CA ILE A 157 -13.53 4.61 10.39
C ILE A 157 -14.11 3.82 9.20
N VAL A 158 -15.09 4.39 8.50
CA VAL A 158 -15.69 3.75 7.32
C VAL A 158 -14.64 3.51 6.23
N GLU A 159 -13.79 4.51 5.96
CA GLU A 159 -12.72 4.37 4.96
C GLU A 159 -11.70 3.31 5.36
N PHE A 160 -11.27 3.30 6.62
CA PHE A 160 -10.36 2.28 7.15
C PHE A 160 -10.94 0.87 6.99
N LEU A 161 -12.21 0.68 7.39
CA LEU A 161 -12.90 -0.61 7.28
C LEU A 161 -13.12 -1.02 5.81
N HIS A 162 -13.44 -0.07 4.95
CA HIS A 162 -13.60 -0.31 3.51
C HIS A 162 -12.28 -0.77 2.87
N GLN A 163 -11.19 -0.04 3.12
CA GLN A 163 -9.86 -0.39 2.63
C GLN A 163 -9.36 -1.74 3.18
N LEU A 164 -9.61 -2.01 4.46
CA LEU A 164 -9.32 -3.31 5.07
C LEU A 164 -10.13 -4.43 4.41
N GLY A 165 -11.43 -4.22 4.19
CA GLY A 165 -12.31 -5.16 3.51
C GLY A 165 -11.84 -5.45 2.07
N ALA A 166 -11.48 -4.40 1.32
CA ALA A 166 -10.93 -4.54 -0.03
C ALA A 166 -9.61 -5.32 -0.05
N ALA A 167 -8.73 -5.08 0.92
CA ALA A 167 -7.49 -5.83 1.07
C ALA A 167 -7.74 -7.32 1.37
N ILE A 168 -8.66 -7.64 2.28
CA ILE A 168 -8.99 -9.03 2.62
C ILE A 168 -9.66 -9.74 1.44
N TRP A 169 -10.61 -9.08 0.77
CA TRP A 169 -11.42 -9.71 -0.27
C TRP A 169 -10.70 -9.80 -1.61
N ILE A 170 -10.21 -8.68 -2.13
CA ILE A 170 -9.58 -8.60 -3.46
C ILE A 170 -8.07 -8.83 -3.35
N GLY A 171 -7.44 -8.21 -2.36
CA GLY A 171 -5.99 -8.30 -2.16
C GLY A 171 -5.50 -9.71 -1.81
N GLY A 172 -6.34 -10.55 -1.22
CA GLY A 172 -6.03 -11.95 -0.93
C GLY A 172 -6.05 -12.88 -2.14
N ILE A 173 -6.74 -12.51 -3.23
CA ILE A 173 -6.95 -13.38 -4.41
C ILE A 173 -5.63 -13.90 -5.00
N PRO A 174 -4.58 -13.08 -5.22
CA PRO A 174 -3.32 -13.56 -5.77
C PRO A 174 -2.59 -14.59 -4.91
N CYS A 175 -2.99 -14.80 -3.65
CA CYS A 175 -2.39 -15.82 -2.77
C CYS A 175 -2.82 -17.25 -3.14
N PHE A 176 -3.82 -17.39 -4.02
CA PHE A 176 -4.37 -18.65 -4.49
C PHE A 176 -3.93 -19.05 -5.91
N VAL A 177 -3.06 -18.24 -6.54
CA VAL A 177 -2.57 -18.43 -7.92
C VAL A 177 -1.06 -18.68 -7.89
#